data_AF-A0A1N6S1F6-F1
#
_entry.id   AF-A0A1N6S1F6-F1
#
_cell.length_a   1.000
_cell.length_b   1.000
_cell.length_c   1.000
_cell.angle_alpha   90.00
_cell.angle_beta   90.00
_cell.angle_gamma   90.00
#
_symmetry.space_group_name_H-M   'P 1'
#
loop_
_entity.id
_entity.type
_entity.pdbx_description
1 polymer ?
#
loop_
_entity_poly.entity_id
_entity_poly.type
_entity_poly.pdbx_seq_one_letter_code
_entity_poly.pdbx_strand_id
1 'polypeptide(L)'
;MEDPIMKAILEDTSEIREAEKRYQAFTADEELQDRLEARDKFRRTHLQLLHDAEQKGKAEGKEEGLQQGIEQGIEQGREEGREEERAKRLESARRLKDRKMPLEEIAEITNLTPEEIQEL
;
A
#
# COMPACT_ATOMS: atom_id res chain seq x y z
N MET A 1 -50.20 -0.34 -9.98
CA MET A 1 -51.45 -0.07 -9.25
C MET A 1 -51.20 1.21 -8.48
N GLU A 2 -51.91 2.29 -8.80
CA GLU A 2 -51.81 3.54 -8.04
C GLU A 2 -52.24 3.31 -6.59
N ASP A 3 -51.50 3.90 -5.65
CA ASP A 3 -51.80 3.83 -4.22
C ASP A 3 -53.19 4.46 -3.96
N PRO A 4 -54.11 3.77 -3.25
CA PRO A 4 -55.44 4.30 -2.95
C PRO A 4 -55.44 5.67 -2.28
N ILE A 5 -54.41 5.96 -1.48
CA ILE A 5 -54.24 7.24 -0.77
C ILE A 5 -53.85 8.33 -1.76
N MET A 6 -52.95 8.02 -2.70
CA MET A 6 -52.51 8.96 -3.73
C MET A 6 -53.67 9.35 -4.64
N LYS A 7 -54.52 8.38 -5.00
CA LYS A 7 -55.71 8.63 -5.82
C LYS A 7 -56.70 9.60 -5.15
N ALA A 8 -56.95 9.44 -3.86
CA ALA A 8 -57.83 10.34 -3.10
C ALA A 8 -57.27 11.77 -3.02
N ILE A 9 -55.96 11.92 -2.77
CA ILE A 9 -55.29 13.23 -2.70
C ILE A 9 -55.34 13.98 -4.04
N LEU A 10 -55.16 13.24 -5.15
CA LEU A 10 -55.22 13.78 -6.51
C LEU A 10 -56.63 14.14 -6.97
N GLU A 11 -57.66 13.59 -6.32
CA GLU A 11 -59.06 13.94 -6.56
C GLU A 11 -59.50 15.21 -5.80
N ASP A 12 -59.00 15.40 -4.58
CA ASP A 12 -59.41 16.51 -3.71
C ASP A 12 -58.63 17.81 -3.92
N THR A 13 -57.42 17.78 -4.50
CA THR A 13 -56.58 18.98 -4.69
C THR A 13 -56.14 19.15 -6.14
N SER A 14 -56.72 20.14 -6.82
CA SER A 14 -56.50 20.39 -8.26
C SER A 14 -55.03 20.66 -8.62
N GLU A 15 -54.32 21.32 -7.71
CA GLU A 15 -52.94 21.76 -7.82
C GLU A 15 -51.96 20.59 -7.72
N ILE A 16 -52.28 19.58 -6.90
CA ILE A 16 -51.47 18.37 -6.76
C ILE A 16 -51.60 17.50 -8.01
N ARG A 17 -52.81 17.40 -8.58
CA ARG A 17 -53.02 16.73 -9.87
C ARG A 17 -52.29 17.41 -11.01
N GLU A 18 -52.25 18.74 -11.02
CA GLU A 18 -51.50 19.48 -12.04
C GLU A 18 -49.98 19.32 -11.86
N ALA A 19 -49.50 19.31 -10.61
CA ALA A 19 -48.10 19.02 -10.29
C ALA A 19 -47.70 17.60 -10.72
N GLU A 20 -48.55 16.60 -10.49
CA GLU A 20 -48.33 15.22 -10.94
C GLU A 20 -48.29 15.13 -12.47
N LYS A 21 -49.24 15.75 -13.18
CA LYS A 21 -49.21 15.77 -14.65
C LYS A 21 -47.96 16.44 -15.21
N ARG A 22 -47.53 17.54 -14.60
CA ARG A 22 -46.29 18.23 -14.98
C ARG A 22 -45.07 17.37 -14.67
N TYR A 23 -45.07 16.66 -13.54
CA TYR A 23 -44.02 15.70 -13.18
C TYR A 23 -43.97 14.53 -14.16
N GLN A 24 -45.11 13.90 -14.46
CA GLN A 24 -45.21 12.80 -15.43
C GLN A 24 -44.76 13.26 -16.83
N ALA A 25 -45.19 14.44 -17.29
CA ALA A 25 -44.75 15.01 -18.56
C ALA A 25 -43.24 15.33 -18.58
N PHE A 26 -42.70 15.87 -17.48
CA PHE A 26 -41.27 16.10 -17.29
C PHE A 26 -40.47 14.80 -17.29
N THR A 27 -41.00 13.74 -16.68
CA THR A 27 -40.37 12.41 -16.67
C THR A 27 -40.59 11.63 -17.96
N ALA A 28 -41.55 12.02 -18.81
CA ALA A 28 -41.80 11.40 -20.11
C ALA A 28 -40.94 11.99 -21.24
N ASP A 29 -40.17 13.05 -20.95
CA ASP A 29 -39.17 13.61 -21.85
C ASP A 29 -37.92 12.71 -21.89
N GLU A 30 -37.83 11.89 -22.93
CA GLU A 30 -36.76 10.91 -23.18
C GLU A 30 -35.37 11.58 -23.20
N GLU A 31 -35.26 12.78 -23.78
CA GLU A 31 -33.99 13.53 -23.85
C GLU A 31 -33.52 13.99 -22.45
N LEU A 32 -34.47 14.30 -21.57
CA LEU A 32 -34.15 14.64 -20.19
C LEU A 32 -33.76 13.41 -19.37
N GLN A 33 -34.44 12.27 -19.55
CA GLN A 33 -34.06 11.01 -18.91
C GLN A 33 -32.65 10.58 -19.31
N ASP A 34 -32.33 10.62 -20.60
CA ASP A 34 -31.01 10.29 -21.13
C ASP A 34 -29.92 11.18 -20.52
N ARG A 35 -30.18 12.49 -20.38
CA ARG A 35 -29.23 13.42 -19.74
C ARG A 35 -29.01 13.14 -18.26
N LEU A 36 -30.08 12.81 -17.53
CA LEU A 36 -29.99 12.46 -16.11
C LEU A 36 -29.26 11.13 -15.92
N GLU A 37 -29.56 10.14 -16.75
CA GLU A 37 -28.91 8.83 -16.71
C GLU A 37 -27.43 8.94 -17.09
N ALA A 38 -27.08 9.73 -18.11
CA ALA A 38 -25.70 10.03 -18.47
C ALA A 38 -24.94 10.70 -17.32
N ARG A 39 -25.54 11.67 -16.63
CA ARG A 39 -24.95 12.33 -15.45
C ARG A 39 -24.72 11.34 -14.31
N ASP A 40 -25.72 10.51 -14.01
CA ASP A 40 -25.64 9.56 -12.90
C ASP A 40 -24.64 8.44 -13.22
N LYS A 41 -24.56 8.00 -14.47
CA LYS A 41 -23.54 7.07 -14.97
C LYS A 41 -22.15 7.68 -14.84
N PHE A 42 -21.95 8.92 -15.29
CA PHE A 42 -20.67 9.62 -15.13
C PHE A 42 -20.27 9.72 -13.67
N ARG A 43 -21.20 10.11 -12.78
CA ARG A 43 -20.95 10.19 -11.34
C ARG A 43 -20.52 8.85 -10.77
N ARG A 44 -21.22 7.77 -11.11
CA ARG A 44 -20.89 6.41 -10.65
C ARG A 44 -19.51 5.98 -11.13
N THR A 45 -19.22 6.13 -12.42
CA THR A 45 -17.92 5.78 -13.00
C THR A 45 -16.79 6.60 -12.38
N HIS A 46 -17.00 7.91 -12.17
CA HIS A 46 -16.00 8.77 -11.55
C HIS A 46 -15.71 8.36 -10.10
N LEU A 47 -16.75 8.07 -9.31
CA LEU A 47 -16.59 7.59 -7.94
C LEU A 47 -15.88 6.23 -7.89
N GLN A 48 -16.23 5.31 -8.81
CA GLN A 48 -15.57 4.01 -8.92
C GLN A 48 -14.08 4.18 -9.26
N LEU A 49 -13.76 5.05 -10.22
CA LEU A 49 -12.39 5.32 -10.62
C LEU A 49 -11.56 5.88 -9.46
N LEU A 50 -12.12 6.82 -8.69
CA LEU A 50 -11.44 7.36 -7.51
C LEU A 50 -11.20 6.29 -6.45
N HIS A 51 -12.20 5.43 -6.21
CA HIS A 51 -12.08 4.33 -5.28
C HIS A 51 -10.98 3.34 -5.72
N ASP A 52 -10.99 2.93 -6.98
CA ASP A 52 -10.01 2.00 -7.54
C ASP A 52 -8.60 2.59 -7.50
N ALA A 53 -8.45 3.89 -7.80
CA ALA A 53 -7.18 4.59 -7.70
C ALA A 53 -6.67 4.65 -6.26
N GLU A 54 -7.54 4.91 -5.28
CA GLU A 54 -7.17 4.91 -3.86
C GLU A 54 -6.74 3.51 -3.40
N GLN A 55 -7.48 2.46 -3.77
CA GLN A 55 -7.14 1.08 -3.42
C GLN A 55 -5.82 0.65 -4.05
N LYS A 56 -5.62 0.98 -5.33
CA LYS A 56 -4.38 0.69 -6.04
C LYS A 56 -3.19 1.40 -5.40
N GLY A 57 -3.31 2.70 -5.11
CA GLY A 57 -2.24 3.46 -4.45
C GLY A 57 -1.89 2.91 -3.06
N LYS A 58 -2.89 2.46 -2.28
CA LYS A 58 -2.65 1.80 -0.98
C LYS A 58 -1.96 0.45 -1.14
N ALA A 59 -2.34 -0.34 -2.13
CA ALA A 59 -1.73 -1.64 -2.40
C ALA A 59 -0.28 -1.49 -2.85
N GLU A 60 -0.02 -0.63 -3.84
CA GLU A 60 1.33 -0.34 -4.35
C GLU A 60 2.22 0.22 -3.24
N GLY A 61 1.75 1.23 -2.49
CA GLY A 61 2.54 1.80 -1.39
C GLY A 61 2.87 0.80 -0.27
N LYS A 62 1.96 -0.16 0.00
CA LYS A 62 2.22 -1.23 0.97
C LYS A 62 3.24 -2.24 0.44
N GLU A 63 3.14 -2.62 -0.83
CA GLU A 63 4.06 -3.55 -1.47
C GLU A 63 5.47 -2.97 -1.56
N GLU A 64 5.61 -1.74 -2.07
CA GLU A 64 6.87 -1.02 -2.15
C GLU A 64 7.50 -0.84 -0.76
N GLY A 65 6.72 -0.41 0.23
CA GLY A 65 7.21 -0.22 1.60
C GLY A 65 7.67 -1.53 2.24
N LEU A 66 6.97 -2.64 2.00
CA LEU A 66 7.38 -3.96 2.49
C LEU A 66 8.66 -4.44 1.81
N GLN A 67 8.75 -4.29 0.49
CA GLN A 67 9.92 -4.71 -0.27
C GLN A 67 11.17 -3.93 0.15
N GLN A 68 11.08 -2.61 0.24
CA GLN A 68 12.18 -1.76 0.71
C GLN A 68 12.59 -2.10 2.14
N GLY A 69 11.62 -2.31 3.04
CA GLY A 69 11.90 -2.68 4.43
C GLY A 69 12.62 -4.04 4.56
N ILE A 70 12.21 -5.03 3.77
CA ILE A 70 12.87 -6.34 3.74
C ILE A 70 14.29 -6.23 3.18
N GLU A 71 14.47 -5.52 2.07
CA GLU A 71 15.78 -5.35 1.43
C GLU A 71 16.77 -4.66 2.38
N GLN A 72 16.36 -3.53 2.97
CA GLN A 72 17.19 -2.81 3.95
C GLN A 72 17.49 -3.66 5.18
N GLY A 73 16.50 -4.39 5.71
CA GLY A 73 16.70 -5.25 6.88
C GLY A 73 17.67 -6.41 6.60
N ILE A 74 17.62 -7.00 5.40
CA ILE A 74 18.56 -8.06 5.00
C ILE A 74 19.97 -7.51 4.82
N GLU A 75 20.10 -6.35 4.17
CA GLU A 75 21.40 -5.71 3.96
C GLU A 75 22.07 -5.36 5.29
N GLN A 76 21.35 -4.68 6.18
CA GLN A 76 21.82 -4.33 7.53
C GLN A 76 22.20 -5.57 8.32
N GLY A 77 21.34 -6.60 8.35
CA GLY A 77 21.64 -7.84 9.07
C GLY A 77 22.87 -8.58 8.53
N ARG A 78 23.13 -8.53 7.22
CA ARG A 78 24.35 -9.12 6.63
C ARG A 78 25.60 -8.29 6.92
N GLU A 79 25.48 -6.98 6.97
CA GLU A 79 26.58 -6.10 7.35
C GLU A 79 26.96 -6.29 8.81
N GLU A 80 25.99 -6.18 9.73
CA GLU A 80 26.18 -6.42 11.16
C GLU A 80 26.77 -7.80 11.42
N GLY A 81 26.26 -8.84 10.75
CA GLY A 81 26.80 -10.20 10.89
C GLY A 81 28.25 -10.35 10.43
N ARG A 82 28.64 -9.66 9.34
CA ARG A 82 30.04 -9.66 8.86
C ARG A 82 30.96 -8.90 9.80
N GLU A 83 30.49 -7.77 10.34
CA GLU A 83 31.25 -6.99 11.33
C GLU A 83 31.44 -7.78 12.64
N GLU A 84 30.38 -8.42 13.14
CA GLU A 84 30.45 -9.24 14.35
C GLU A 84 31.38 -10.44 14.16
N GLU A 85 31.31 -11.12 13.01
CA GLU A 85 32.22 -12.23 12.68
C GLU A 85 33.67 -11.75 12.58
N ARG A 86 33.92 -10.62 11.93
CA ARG A 86 35.25 -10.00 11.85
C ARG A 86 35.78 -9.63 13.24
N ALA A 87 34.94 -9.05 14.11
CA ALA A 87 35.30 -8.72 15.48
C ALA A 87 35.70 -9.98 16.29
N LYS A 88 34.95 -11.08 16.15
CA LYS A 88 35.28 -12.37 16.79
C LYS A 88 36.60 -12.96 16.29
N ARG A 89 36.89 -12.85 14.99
CA ARG A 89 38.18 -13.28 14.41
C ARG A 89 39.34 -12.46 14.99
N LEU A 90 39.18 -11.14 15.08
CA LEU A 90 40.19 -10.24 15.68
C LEU A 90 40.41 -10.53 17.17
N GLU A 91 39.34 -10.77 17.93
CA GLU A 91 39.43 -11.17 19.34
C GLU A 91 40.18 -12.49 19.51
N SER A 92 39.87 -13.47 18.65
CA SER A 92 40.55 -14.77 18.66
C SER A 92 42.03 -14.63 18.32
N ALA A 93 42.38 -13.83 17.31
CA ALA A 93 43.77 -13.57 16.92
C ALA A 93 44.57 -12.92 18.05
N ARG A 94 44.00 -11.94 18.77
CA ARG A 94 44.63 -11.32 19.95
C ARG A 94 44.98 -12.37 21.01
N ARG A 95 44.02 -13.23 21.36
CA ARG A 95 44.23 -14.29 22.36
C ARG A 95 45.30 -15.31 21.92
N LEU A 96 45.39 -15.63 20.62
CA LEU A 96 46.41 -16.54 20.11
C LEU A 96 47.80 -15.90 20.09
N LYS A 97 47.89 -14.61 19.76
CA LYS A 97 49.12 -13.82 19.82
C LYS A 97 49.66 -13.73 21.25
N ASP A 98 48.79 -13.51 22.24
CA ASP A 98 49.14 -13.52 23.66
C ASP A 98 49.74 -14.86 24.12
N ARG A 99 49.32 -15.96 23.48
CA ARG A 99 49.85 -17.31 23.72
C ARG A 99 51.14 -17.61 22.93
N LYS A 100 51.69 -16.62 22.24
CA LYS A 100 52.94 -16.69 21.45
C LYS A 100 52.90 -17.71 20.30
N MET A 101 51.72 -17.93 19.73
CA MET A 101 51.57 -18.74 18.51
C MET A 101 52.20 -18.00 17.31
N PRO A 102 52.81 -18.71 16.33
CA PRO A 102 53.36 -18.10 15.13
C PRO A 102 52.30 -17.32 14.34
N LEU A 103 52.69 -16.19 13.73
CA LEU A 103 51.77 -15.31 13.01
C LEU A 103 51.09 -16.03 11.83
N GLU A 104 51.84 -16.90 11.15
CA GLU A 104 51.37 -17.68 10.02
C GLU A 104 50.27 -18.66 10.43
N GLU A 105 50.42 -19.32 11.58
CA GLU A 105 49.39 -20.22 12.13
C GLU A 105 48.14 -19.45 12.59
N ILE A 106 48.32 -18.27 13.18
CA ILE A 106 47.19 -17.41 13.58
C ILE A 106 46.41 -16.93 12.35
N ALA A 107 47.11 -16.55 11.28
CA ALA A 107 46.52 -16.12 10.01
C ALA A 107 45.66 -17.25 9.40
N GLU A 108 46.18 -18.48 9.40
CA GLU A 108 45.45 -19.65 8.92
C GLU A 108 44.18 -19.95 9.75
N ILE A 109 44.27 -19.89 11.08
CA ILE A 109 43.15 -20.20 11.98
C ILE A 109 42.05 -19.12 11.94
N THR A 110 42.44 -17.86 11.90
CA THR A 110 41.52 -16.72 12.03
C THR A 110 41.07 -16.14 10.71
N ASN A 111 41.70 -16.57 9.61
CA ASN A 111 41.45 -16.08 8.26
C ASN A 111 41.62 -14.56 8.15
N LEU A 112 42.63 -14.04 8.85
CA LEU A 112 43.10 -12.65 8.83
C LEU A 112 44.47 -12.58 8.16
N THR A 113 44.87 -11.43 7.65
CA THR A 113 46.21 -11.29 7.08
C THR A 113 47.28 -11.19 8.18
N PRO A 114 48.52 -11.64 7.93
CA PRO A 114 49.62 -11.47 8.89
C PRO A 114 49.83 -10.01 9.31
N GLU A 115 49.62 -9.06 8.40
CA GLU A 115 49.70 -7.62 8.68
C GLU A 115 48.62 -7.17 9.67
N GLU A 116 47.37 -7.58 9.45
CA GLU A 116 46.26 -7.30 10.38
C GLU A 116 46.57 -7.84 11.78
N ILE A 117 47.15 -9.04 11.88
CA ILE A 117 47.52 -9.67 13.15
C ILE A 117 48.72 -8.98 13.80
N GLN A 118 49.67 -8.49 13.00
CA GLN A 118 50.83 -7.76 13.49
C GLN A 118 50.43 -6.43 14.15
N GLU A 119 49.41 -5.76 13.61
CA GLU A 119 48.86 -4.50 14.12
C GLU A 119 47.96 -4.65 15.38
N LEU A 120 47.51 -5.87 15.73
CA LEU A 120 46.69 -6.14 16.93
C LEU A 120 47.46 -6.06 18.25
#